data_AF-A0AB39R7R9-F1
#
_entry.id   AF-A0AB39R7R9-F1
#
_cell.length_a   1.000
_cell.length_b   1.000
_cell.length_c   1.000
_cell.angle_alpha   90.00
_cell.angle_beta   90.00
_cell.angle_gamma   90.00
#
_symmetry.space_group_name_H-M   'P 1'
#
loop_
_entity.id
_entity.type
_entity.pdbx_description
1 polymer ?
#
loop_
_entity_poly.entity_id
_entity_poly.type
_entity_poly.pdbx_seq_one_letter_code
_entity_poly.pdbx_strand_id
1 'polypeptide(L)'
;MTSIPHSNSARWLLEVTAAAAPADPTAFEEQRQLLRSVAAFHRASRTWCTYIGALDVRALKVLQRLYEAAQRFGTAVRVQVIAAPDTWNGPCFTEAGELADLAAAEADRGRQLGQLPVS
;
A
#
# COMPACT_ATOMS: atom_id res chain seq x y z
N MET A 1 -13.50 -2.59 -28.76
CA MET A 1 -12.33 -3.47 -28.76
C MET A 1 -11.14 -2.66 -28.25
N THR A 2 -10.92 -2.67 -26.94
CA THR A 2 -9.83 -1.94 -26.31
C THR A 2 -8.60 -2.84 -26.33
N SER A 3 -7.62 -2.50 -27.18
CA SER A 3 -6.35 -3.21 -27.29
C SER A 3 -5.61 -3.11 -25.96
N ILE A 4 -5.52 -4.21 -25.21
CA ILE A 4 -4.64 -4.33 -24.05
C ILE A 4 -3.22 -4.43 -24.63
N PRO A 5 -2.33 -3.45 -24.41
CA PRO A 5 -0.97 -3.56 -24.90
C PRO A 5 -0.26 -4.66 -24.11
N HIS A 6 -0.06 -5.82 -24.75
CA HIS A 6 0.91 -6.81 -24.32
C HIS A 6 2.31 -6.32 -24.71
N SER A 7 3.11 -5.83 -23.75
CA SER A 7 4.58 -5.88 -23.85
C SER A 7 5.28 -5.44 -22.56
N ASN A 8 6.30 -6.23 -22.19
CA ASN A 8 7.28 -6.10 -21.10
C ASN A 8 6.79 -6.37 -19.68
N SER A 9 7.45 -7.34 -19.05
CA SER A 9 7.39 -7.75 -17.64
C SER A 9 7.23 -6.55 -16.72
N ALA A 10 5.98 -6.15 -16.46
CA ALA A 10 5.68 -4.94 -15.72
C ALA A 10 6.05 -5.19 -14.26
N ARG A 11 7.18 -4.65 -13.82
CA ARG A 11 7.58 -4.66 -12.42
C ARG A 11 6.69 -3.63 -11.71
N TRP A 12 5.98 -4.05 -10.68
CA TRP A 12 5.13 -3.16 -9.91
C TRP A 12 5.36 -3.30 -8.41
N LEU A 13 4.94 -2.28 -7.67
CA LEU A 13 5.05 -2.17 -6.22
C LEU A 13 3.70 -1.74 -5.65
N LEU A 14 3.48 -2.06 -4.38
CA LEU A 14 2.45 -1.43 -3.58
C LEU A 14 3.06 -0.22 -2.89
N GLU A 15 2.59 0.97 -3.23
CA GLU A 15 2.82 2.16 -2.44
C GLU A 15 1.78 2.21 -1.32
N VAL A 16 2.25 2.29 -0.08
CA VAL A 16 1.38 2.45 1.08
C VAL A 16 1.66 3.78 1.74
N THR A 17 0.62 4.61 1.83
CA THR A 17 0.70 5.92 2.46
C THR A 17 -0.20 5.99 3.68
N ALA A 18 0.27 6.66 4.74
CA ALA A 18 -0.54 6.98 5.90
C ALA A 18 -0.46 8.47 6.20
N ALA A 19 -1.59 9.11 6.50
CA ALA A 19 -1.59 10.49 6.97
C ALA A 19 -0.82 10.60 8.30
N ALA A 20 -0.09 11.71 8.50
CA ALA A 20 0.38 12.04 9.83
C ALA A 20 -0.81 12.26 10.77
N ALA A 21 -0.63 11.94 12.04
CA ALA A 21 -1.59 12.28 13.08
C ALA A 21 -1.89 13.80 13.02
N PRO A 22 -3.14 14.22 13.32
CA PRO A 22 -3.52 15.62 13.36
C PRO A 22 -2.65 16.40 14.37
N ALA A 23 -2.72 17.74 14.31
CA ALA A 23 -1.72 18.71 14.80
C ALA A 23 -1.29 18.66 16.29
N ASP A 24 -1.68 17.66 17.07
CA ASP A 24 -1.11 17.37 18.38
C ASP A 24 0.35 16.88 18.24
N PRO A 25 1.33 17.64 18.76
CA PRO A 25 2.75 17.26 18.71
C PRO A 25 3.05 15.94 19.41
N THR A 26 2.31 15.60 20.48
CA THR A 26 2.51 14.35 21.23
C THR A 26 2.05 13.16 20.39
N ALA A 27 0.83 13.21 19.84
CA ALA A 27 0.31 12.17 18.95
C ALA A 27 1.21 11.95 17.73
N PHE A 28 1.74 13.04 17.14
CA PHE A 28 2.68 12.93 16.03
C PHE A 28 3.99 12.23 16.42
N GLU A 29 4.56 12.55 17.58
CA GLU A 29 5.79 11.92 18.05
C GLU A 29 5.59 10.43 18.34
N GLU A 30 4.47 10.06 18.98
CA GLU A 30 4.12 8.66 19.20
C GLU A 30 3.95 7.90 17.88
N GLN A 31 3.24 8.48 16.91
CA GLN A 31 3.09 7.91 15.58
C GLN A 31 4.44 7.77 14.87
N ARG A 32 5.33 8.76 15.01
CA ARG A 32 6.70 8.70 14.47
C ARG A 32 7.50 7.56 15.08
N GLN A 33 7.44 7.37 16.39
CA GLN A 33 8.14 6.26 17.05
C GLN A 33 7.67 4.90 16.54
N LEU A 34 6.36 4.78 16.27
CA LEU A 34 5.74 3.58 15.73
C LEU A 34 6.15 3.30 14.27
N LEU A 35 6.16 4.34 13.41
CA LEU A 35 6.28 4.17 11.95
C LEU A 35 7.69 4.36 11.40
N ARG A 36 8.62 5.02 12.13
CA ARG A 36 9.97 5.33 11.62
C ARG A 36 10.80 4.11 11.18
N SER A 37 10.47 2.92 11.66
CA SER A 37 11.15 1.67 11.30
C SER A 37 10.59 1.01 10.04
N VAL A 38 9.41 1.43 9.57
CA VAL A 38 8.68 0.78 8.47
C VAL A 38 8.30 1.74 7.33
N ALA A 39 8.30 3.05 7.57
CA ALA A 39 7.93 4.06 6.60
C ALA A 39 8.78 5.33 6.73
N ALA A 40 9.01 6.00 5.60
CA ALA A 40 9.66 7.30 5.53
C ALA A 40 8.63 8.42 5.69
N PHE A 41 9.00 9.49 6.40
CA PHE A 41 8.13 10.66 6.56
C PHE A 41 8.39 11.71 5.48
N HIS A 42 7.36 12.03 4.70
CA HIS A 42 7.39 13.07 3.68
C HIS A 42 6.81 14.36 4.25
N ARG A 43 7.68 15.34 4.52
CA ARG A 43 7.30 16.62 5.17
C ARG A 43 6.31 17.45 4.34
N ALA A 44 6.47 17.45 3.01
CA ALA A 44 5.66 18.28 2.11
C ALA A 44 4.18 17.86 2.11
N SER A 45 3.90 16.56 2.05
CA SER A 45 2.54 15.99 2.07
C SER A 45 2.04 15.67 3.48
N ARG A 46 2.91 15.75 4.50
CA ARG A 46 2.65 15.26 5.87
C ARG A 46 2.16 13.81 5.89
N THR A 47 2.81 12.95 5.11
CA THR A 47 2.47 11.53 5.02
C THR A 47 3.65 10.64 5.32
N TRP A 48 3.36 9.47 5.86
CA TRP A 48 4.26 8.33 5.89
C TRP A 48 4.13 7.57 4.57
N CYS A 49 5.24 7.15 3.98
CA CYS A 49 5.25 6.38 2.74
C CYS A 49 6.21 5.19 2.85
N THR A 50 5.81 4.06 2.29
CA THR A 50 6.65 2.87 2.14
C THR A 50 6.26 2.11 0.87
N TYR A 51 7.20 1.34 0.34
CA TYR A 51 7.00 0.55 -0.87
C TYR A 51 7.17 -0.92 -0.54
N ILE A 52 6.21 -1.73 -0.97
CA ILE A 52 6.21 -3.18 -0.80
C ILE A 52 6.29 -3.80 -2.18
N GLY A 53 7.29 -4.65 -2.41
CA GLY A 53 7.45 -5.36 -3.68
C GLY A 53 7.38 -6.89 -3.57
N ALA A 54 7.04 -7.40 -2.38
CA ALA A 54 6.75 -8.81 -2.13
C ALA A 54 5.89 -8.92 -0.87
N LEU A 55 4.91 -9.83 -0.83
CA LEU A 55 4.08 -10.08 0.35
C LEU A 55 4.72 -11.13 1.27
N ASP A 56 5.85 -10.77 1.88
CA ASP A 56 6.56 -11.60 2.85
C ASP A 56 6.27 -11.20 4.31
N VAL A 57 6.95 -11.85 5.26
CA VAL A 57 6.83 -11.55 6.70
C VAL A 57 7.20 -10.10 7.02
N ARG A 58 8.11 -9.48 6.26
CA ARG A 58 8.48 -8.08 6.45
C ARG A 58 7.33 -7.17 6.00
N ALA A 59 6.74 -7.45 4.84
CA ALA A 59 5.56 -6.73 4.36
C ALA A 59 4.39 -6.81 5.33
N LEU A 60 4.12 -7.99 5.90
CA LEU A 60 3.08 -8.16 6.92
C LEU A 60 3.35 -7.29 8.16
N LYS A 61 4.61 -7.22 8.63
CA LYS A 61 4.98 -6.32 9.76
C LYS A 61 4.75 -4.86 9.41
N VAL A 62 5.08 -4.44 8.20
CA VAL A 62 4.84 -3.06 7.72
C VAL A 62 3.34 -2.74 7.73
N LEU A 63 2.52 -3.60 7.10
CA LEU A 63 1.07 -3.44 7.05
C LEU A 63 0.43 -3.43 8.45
N GLN A 64 0.89 -4.31 9.35
CA GLN A 64 0.41 -4.36 10.72
C GLN A 64 0.71 -3.07 11.49
N ARG A 65 1.90 -2.49 11.34
CA ARG A 65 2.27 -1.22 11.97
C ARG A 65 1.47 -0.04 11.44
N LEU A 66 1.22 -0.01 10.14
CA LEU A 66 0.37 1.01 9.52
C LEU A 66 -1.09 0.88 9.96
N TYR A 67 -1.59 -0.35 10.09
CA TYR A 67 -2.91 -0.61 10.66
C TYR A 67 -3.01 -0.20 12.13
N GLU A 68 -2.00 -0.51 12.94
CA GLU A 68 -1.90 -0.07 14.34
C GLU A 68 -1.94 1.47 14.43
N ALA A 69 -1.21 2.17 13.55
CA ALA A 69 -1.25 3.63 13.49
C ALA A 69 -2.64 4.16 13.09
N ALA A 70 -3.29 3.54 12.10
CA ALA A 70 -4.64 3.90 11.69
C ALA A 70 -5.66 3.78 12.83
N GLN A 71 -5.60 2.69 13.58
CA GLN A 71 -6.49 2.43 14.71
C GLN A 71 -6.23 3.39 15.87
N ARG A 72 -4.95 3.59 16.24
CA ARG A 72 -4.58 4.38 17.41
C ARG A 72 -4.73 5.89 17.20
N PHE A 73 -4.42 6.38 16.01
CA PHE A 73 -4.35 7.82 15.73
C PHE A 73 -5.43 8.32 14.76
N GLY A 74 -6.34 7.44 14.31
CA GLY A 74 -7.38 7.78 13.35
C GLY A 74 -6.83 8.17 11.97
N THR A 75 -5.63 7.70 11.61
CA THR A 75 -4.95 8.13 10.39
C THR A 75 -5.43 7.32 9.19
N ALA A 76 -5.81 8.00 8.11
CA ALA A 76 -6.17 7.33 6.87
C ALA A 76 -4.94 6.65 6.25
N VAL A 77 -5.10 5.37 5.89
CA VAL A 77 -4.09 4.57 5.16
C VAL A 77 -4.62 4.28 3.76
N ARG A 78 -3.79 4.51 2.75
CA ARG A 78 -4.09 4.21 1.35
C ARG A 78 -3.04 3.26 0.79
N VAL A 79 -3.49 2.28 0.02
CA VAL A 79 -2.63 1.35 -0.72
C VAL A 79 -2.94 1.55 -2.19
N GLN A 80 -1.91 1.68 -3.01
CA GLN A 80 -2.05 1.78 -4.46
C GLN A 80 -0.97 0.99 -5.17
N VAL A 81 -1.29 0.47 -6.36
CA VAL A 81 -0.31 -0.15 -7.25
C VAL A 81 0.41 0.93 -8.04
N ILE A 82 1.72 0.87 -8.08
CA ILE A 82 2.56 1.74 -8.91
C ILE A 82 3.52 0.91 -9.76
N ALA A 83 3.92 1.45 -10.91
CA ALA A 83 5.07 0.89 -11.63
C ALA A 83 6.33 1.07 -10.79
N ALA A 84 7.17 0.03 -10.72
CA ALA A 84 8.47 0.14 -10.07
C ALA A 84 9.34 1.12 -10.87
N PRO A 85 9.95 2.15 -10.24
CA PRO A 85 10.86 3.03 -10.94
C PRO A 85 12.10 2.26 -11.38
N ASP A 86 12.75 2.68 -12.47
CA ASP A 86 13.95 2.01 -13.01
C ASP A 86 15.11 1.94 -12.00
N THR A 87 15.14 2.86 -11.04
CA THR A 87 16.12 2.91 -9.95
C THR A 87 15.84 1.92 -8.80
N TRP A 88 14.72 1.19 -8.85
CA TRP A 88 14.33 0.24 -7.81
C TRP A 88 15.08 -1.10 -7.93
N ASN A 89 15.93 -1.34 -6.94
CA ASN A 89 16.75 -2.56 -6.83
C ASN A 89 16.18 -3.61 -5.85
N GLY A 90 15.00 -3.36 -5.27
CA GLY A 90 14.36 -4.29 -4.33
C GLY A 90 13.48 -5.35 -5.02
N PRO A 91 12.85 -6.24 -4.23
CA PRO A 91 11.81 -7.14 -4.72
C PRO A 91 10.71 -6.35 -5.45
N CYS A 92 10.09 -6.97 -6.43
CA CYS A 92 8.95 -6.41 -7.15
C CYS A 92 8.03 -7.55 -7.54
N PHE A 93 6.75 -7.23 -7.65
CA PHE A 93 5.79 -8.13 -8.25
C PHE A 93 6.00 -8.11 -9.77
N THR A 94 5.93 -9.28 -10.39
CA THR A 94 6.23 -9.47 -11.83
C THR A 94 5.12 -10.21 -12.57
N GLU A 95 4.16 -10.78 -11.84
CA GLU A 95 3.10 -11.58 -12.43
C GLU A 95 1.84 -10.76 -12.61
N ALA A 96 1.27 -10.82 -13.81
CA ALA A 96 -0.01 -10.20 -14.12
C ALA A 96 -1.17 -10.86 -13.34
N GLY A 97 -1.02 -12.12 -12.93
CA GLY A 97 -2.01 -12.84 -12.10
C GLY A 97 -2.19 -12.20 -10.72
N GLU A 98 -1.10 -11.85 -10.04
CA GLU A 98 -1.15 -11.17 -8.73
C GLU A 98 -1.82 -9.79 -8.83
N LEU A 99 -1.63 -9.09 -9.95
CA LEU A 99 -2.31 -7.82 -10.22
C LEU A 99 -3.81 -8.02 -10.45
N ALA A 100 -4.19 -9.09 -11.18
CA ALA A 100 -5.59 -9.44 -11.40
C ALA A 100 -6.29 -9.85 -10.10
N ASP A 101 -5.61 -10.60 -9.21
CA ASP A 101 -6.11 -10.96 -7.89
C ASP A 101 -6.34 -9.73 -7.01
N LEU A 102 -5.41 -8.77 -7.04
CA LEU A 102 -5.57 -7.52 -6.32
C LEU A 102 -6.72 -6.67 -6.89
N ALA A 103 -6.84 -6.58 -8.21
CA ALA A 103 -7.93 -5.88 -8.86
C ALA A 103 -9.30 -6.52 -8.54
N ALA A 104 -9.37 -7.85 -8.49
CA ALA A 104 -10.55 -8.58 -8.06
C ALA A 104 -10.89 -8.29 -6.58
N ALA A 105 -9.89 -8.31 -5.70
CA ALA A 105 -10.08 -8.02 -4.28
C ALA A 105 -10.57 -6.57 -4.02
N GLU A 106 -10.04 -5.58 -4.75
CA GLU A 106 -10.54 -4.19 -4.68
C GLU A 106 -11.96 -4.07 -5.25
N ALA A 107 -12.28 -4.77 -6.33
CA ALA A 107 -13.65 -4.83 -6.87
C ALA A 107 -14.66 -5.46 -5.89
N ASP A 108 -14.19 -6.38 -5.04
CA ASP A 108 -15.01 -7.04 -4.00
C ASP A 108 -15.18 -6.20 -2.73
N ARG A 109 -14.42 -5.12 -2.54
CA ARG A 109 -14.34 -4.35 -1.29
C ARG A 109 -15.62 -3.58 -0.90
N GLY A 110 -16.69 -3.68 -1.71
CA GLY A 110 -18.03 -3.17 -1.41
C GLY A 110 -19.16 -4.17 -1.66
N ARG A 111 -18.84 -5.43 -1.94
CA ARG A 111 -19.82 -6.45 -2.32
C ARG A 111 -20.51 -7.02 -1.08
N GLN A 112 -21.85 -7.11 -1.11
CA GLN A 112 -22.60 -7.76 -0.04
C GLN A 112 -22.37 -9.28 -0.07
N LEU A 113 -22.24 -9.88 1.12
CA LEU A 113 -22.17 -11.34 1.31
C LEU A 113 -23.35 -12.01 0.57
N GLY A 114 -23.05 -12.86 -0.41
CA GLY A 114 -24.04 -13.60 -1.20
C GLY A 114 -24.14 -13.22 -2.69
N GLN A 115 -23.45 -12.18 -3.15
CA GLN A 115 -23.35 -11.89 -4.59
C GLN A 115 -22.21 -12.68 -5.24
N LEU A 116 -22.51 -13.34 -6.37
CA LEU A 116 -21.53 -14.07 -7.17
C LEU A 116 -20.62 -13.10 -7.94
N PRO A 117 -19.34 -13.48 -8.22
CA PRO A 117 -18.47 -12.76 -9.13
C PRO A 117 -19.10 -12.60 -10.52
N VAL A 118 -19.05 -11.38 -11.07
CA VAL A 118 -19.35 -11.15 -12.48
C VAL A 118 -18.09 -11.53 -13.26
N SER A 119 -18.21 -12.57 -14.07
CA SER A 119 -17.18 -13.10 -14.96
C SER A 119 -16.82 -12.11 -16.07
#